data_AF-A0A392WA46-F1
#
_entry.id   AF-A0A392WA46-F1
#
_cell.length_a   1.000
_cell.length_b   1.000
_cell.length_c   1.000
_cell.angle_alpha   90.00
_cell.angle_beta   90.00
_cell.angle_gamma   90.00
#
_symmetry.space_group_name_H-M   'P 1'
#
loop_
_entity.id
_entity.type
_entity.pdbx_description
1 polymer ?
#
loop_
_entity_poly.entity_id
_entity_poly.type
_entity_poly.pdbx_seq_one_letter_code
_entity_poly.pdbx_strand_id
1 'polypeptide(L)' 'GVSGAFRPGVLTALMGVTGAGKTTLMDVLAGRKTGGYIEGNITISGYPKKQETFARISGYCEQNDIH' A
#
# COMPACT_ATOMS: atom_id res chain seq x y z
N GLY A 1 -4.40 -13.93 -4.89
CA GLY A 1 -3.19 -13.25 -4.37
C GLY A 1 -2.81 -12.12 -5.31
N VAL A 2 -2.08 -11.13 -4.82
CA VAL A 2 -1.61 -9.98 -5.61
C VAL A 2 -0.08 -9.91 -5.52
N SER A 3 0.58 -9.51 -6.60
CA SER A 3 2.02 -9.29 -6.63
C SER A 3 2.31 -8.03 -7.44
N GLY A 4 3.28 -7.25 -6.99
CA GLY A 4 3.65 -6.00 -7.63
C GLY A 4 5.00 -5.50 -7.11
N ALA A 5 5.67 -4.69 -7.94
CA ALA A 5 6.93 -4.05 -7.58
C ALA A 5 6.87 -2.58 -8.00
N PHE A 6 7.28 -1.70 -7.10
CA PHE A 6 7.35 -0.26 -7.33
C PHE A 6 8.82 0.13 -7.42
N ARG A 7 9.24 0.68 -8.56
CA ARG A 7 10.63 1.08 -8.79
C ARG A 7 10.82 2.55 -8.42
N PRO A 8 11.94 2.92 -7.79
CA PRO A 8 12.27 4.33 -7.56
C PRO A 8 12.24 5.14 -8.87
N GLY A 9 11.66 6.34 -8.81
CA GLY A 9 11.56 7.25 -9.97
C GLY A 9 10.48 6.88 -11.00
N VAL A 10 9.68 5.85 -10.75
CA VAL A 10 8.59 5.43 -11.64
C VAL A 10 7.23 5.71 -10.99
N LEU A 11 6.36 6.40 -11.73
CA LEU A 11 4.96 6.54 -11.37
C LEU A 11 4.21 5.25 -11.74
N THR A 12 3.76 4.49 -10.73
CA THR A 12 2.94 3.29 -10.93
C THR A 12 1.47 3.63 -10.70
N ALA A 13 0.61 3.36 -11.69
CA ALA A 13 -0.83 3.53 -11.58
C ALA A 13 -1.53 2.19 -11.27
N LEU A 14 -2.43 2.18 -10.29
CA LEU A 14 -3.29 1.03 -9.99
C LEU A 14 -4.71 1.28 -10.52
N MET A 15 -5.05 0.62 -11.62
CA MET A 15 -6.32 0.80 -12.34
C MET A 15 -7.18 -0.46 -12.23
N GLY A 16 -8.51 -0.30 -12.27
CA GLY A 16 -9.45 -1.42 -12.21
C GLY A 16 -10.86 -0.97 -11.81
N VAL A 17 -11.84 -1.88 -11.90
CA VAL A 17 -13.25 -1.60 -11.60
C VAL A 17 -13.50 -1.22 -10.14
N THR A 18 -14.61 -0.53 -9.86
CA THR A 18 -15.06 -0.26 -8.49
C THR A 18 -15.26 -1.58 -7.72
N GLY A 19 -14.81 -1.64 -6.47
CA GLY A 19 -14.88 -2.87 -5.66
C GLY A 19 -13.74 -3.87 -5.88
N ALA A 20 -12.83 -3.66 -6.84
CA ALA A 20 -11.69 -4.56 -7.09
C ALA A 20 -10.62 -4.57 -5.97
N GLY A 21 -10.82 -3.83 -4.87
CA GLY A 21 -9.88 -3.81 -3.75
C GLY A 21 -8.66 -2.90 -3.95
N LYS A 22 -8.69 -1.95 -4.89
CA LYS A 22 -7.58 -1.00 -5.14
C LYS A 22 -7.26 -0.15 -3.90
N THR A 23 -8.27 0.50 -3.34
CA THR A 23 -8.15 1.29 -2.11
C THR A 23 -7.70 0.40 -0.95
N THR A 24 -8.31 -0.78 -0.81
CA THR A 24 -7.93 -1.77 0.22
C THR A 24 -6.45 -2.17 0.13
N LEU A 25 -5.92 -2.40 -1.07
CA LEU A 25 -4.51 -2.72 -1.27
C LEU A 25 -3.61 -1.56 -0.85
N MET A 26 -3.95 -0.32 -1.23
CA MET A 26 -3.18 0.85 -0.82
C MET A 26 -3.23 1.08 0.69
N ASP A 27 -4.39 0.89 1.33
CA ASP A 27 -4.53 1.00 2.79
C ASP A 27 -3.71 -0.05 3.55
N VAL A 28 -3.62 -1.28 3.03
CA VAL A 28 -2.78 -2.35 3.60
C VAL A 28 -1.30 -2.01 3.45
N LEU A 29 -0.88 -1.49 2.30
CA LEU A 29 0.50 -1.05 2.09
C LEU A 29 0.85 0.11 3.03
N ALA A 30 -0.02 1.12 3.12
CA ALA A 30 0.05 2.23 4.08
C ALA A 30 0.03 1.75 5.55
N GLY A 31 -0.45 0.53 5.80
CA GLY A 31 -0.65 -0.04 7.13
C GLY A 31 -1.75 0.65 7.93
N ARG A 32 -2.73 1.23 7.24
CA ARG A 32 -3.97 1.79 7.83
C ARG A 32 -5.06 0.75 7.99
N LYS A 33 -5.06 -0.31 7.17
CA LYS A 33 -6.00 -1.43 7.30
C LYS A 33 -5.33 -2.57 8.09
N THR A 34 -5.79 -2.78 9.32
CA THR A 34 -5.31 -3.86 10.22
C THR A 34 -6.35 -4.95 10.46
N GLY A 35 -7.57 -4.80 9.95
CA GLY A 35 -8.65 -5.77 10.09
C GLY A 35 -8.67 -6.81 8.97
N GLY A 36 -8.97 -8.07 9.31
CA GLY A 36 -9.01 -9.20 8.39
C GLY A 36 -7.68 -9.97 8.31
N TYR A 37 -7.66 -11.03 7.50
CA TYR A 37 -6.44 -11.81 7.28
C TYR A 37 -5.59 -11.14 6.20
N ILE A 38 -4.40 -10.67 6.60
CA ILE A 38 -3.39 -10.11 5.70
C ILE A 38 -2.20 -11.06 5.73
N GLU A 39 -2.07 -11.87 4.68
CA GLU A 39 -0.96 -12.80 4.52
C GLU A 39 -0.15 -12.46 3.27
N GLY A 40 1.17 -12.63 3.34
CA GLY A 40 2.09 -12.36 2.25
C GLY A 40 3.33 -11.61 2.71
N ASN A 41 4.27 -11.41 1.78
CA ASN A 41 5.53 -10.72 2.04
C ASN A 41 5.53 -9.35 1.36
N ILE A 42 5.80 -8.30 2.14
CA ILE A 42 6.00 -6.95 1.64
C ILE A 42 7.43 -6.54 1.98
N THR A 43 8.21 -6.15 0.97
CA THR A 43 9.58 -5.68 1.13
C THR A 43 9.73 -4.25 0.62
N ILE A 44 10.59 -3.48 1.28
CA ILE A 44 10.98 -2.12 0.90
C ILE A 44 12.50 -2.12 0.75
N SER A 45 12.99 -1.80 -0.44
CA SER A 45 14.43 -1.82 -0.75
C SER A 45 15.11 -3.15 -0.39
N GLY A 46 14.40 -4.27 -0.52
CA GLY A 46 14.91 -5.62 -0.22
C GLY A 46 14.75 -6.08 1.23
N TYR A 47 14.29 -5.22 2.15
CA TYR A 47 14.08 -5.56 3.56
C TYR A 47 12.60 -5.77 3.88
N PRO A 48 12.23 -6.66 4.82
CA PRO A 48 10.85 -6.81 5.27
C PRO A 48 10.26 -5.48 5.75
N LYS A 49 9.03 -5.16 5.33
CA LYS A 49 8.35 -3.93 5.76
C LYS A 49 8.14 -3.92 7.27
N LYS A 50 8.70 -2.91 7.93
CA LYS A 50 8.37 -2.56 9.33
C LYS A 50 7.47 -1.32 9.32
N GLN A 51 6.34 -1.40 10.02
CA GLN A 51 5.32 -0.35 9.96
C GLN A 51 5.84 1.02 10.45
N GLU A 52 6.57 1.06 11.58
CA GLU A 52 7.14 2.31 12.11
C GLU A 52 8.09 3.00 11.12
N THR A 53 8.99 2.23 10.50
CA THR A 53 9.95 2.78 9.54
C THR A 53 9.25 3.23 8.26
N PHE A 54 8.28 2.45 7.79
CA PHE A 54 7.54 2.75 6.56
C PHE A 54 6.73 4.03 6.68
N ALA A 55 6.04 4.25 7.81
CA ALA A 55 5.27 5.47 8.05
C ALA A 55 6.14 6.74 8.07
N ARG A 56 7.44 6.63 8.37
CA ARG A 56 8.38 7.78 8.34
C ARG A 56 8.89 8.15 6.95
N ILE A 57 8.81 7.22 6.00
CA ILE A 57 9.40 7.38 4.65
C ILE A 57 8.34 7.37 3.53
N SER A 58 7.06 7.27 3.88
CA SER A 58 5.93 7.25 2.94
C SER A 58 4.89 8.29 3.31
N GLY A 59 4.26 8.87 2.29
CA GLY A 59 3.07 9.70 2.43
C GLY A 59 1.86 8.95 1.88
N TYR A 60 0.73 9.02 2.56
CA TYR A 60 -0.54 8.47 2.10
C TYR A 60 -1.59 9.58 2.08
N CYS A 61 -2.21 9.78 0.92
CA CYS A 61 -3.35 10.68 0.76
C CYS A 61 -4.62 9.83 0.69
N GLU A 62 -5.61 10.16 1.52
CA GLU A 62 -6.85 9.40 1.60
C GLU A 62 -7.75 9.63 0.38
N GLN A 63 -8.64 8.67 0.10
CA GLN A 63 -9.59 8.80 -1.01
C GLN A 63 -10.61 9.92 -0.77
N ASN A 64 -10.94 10.19 0.49
CA ASN A 64 -11.83 11.27 0.89
C ASN A 64 -10.98 12.38 1.52
N ASP A 65 -11.13 13.59 1.00
CA ASP A 65 -10.55 14.79 1.61
C ASP A 65 -11.46 15.27 2.75
N ILE A 66 -10.87 15.73 3.85
CA ILE A 66 -11.57 16.41 4.95
C ILE A 66 -11.22 17.90 4.87
N HIS A 67 -11.86 18.58 3.92
CA HIS A 67 -11.86 20.03 3.83
C HIS A 67 -13.21 20.54 3.33
#